data_AF-M1ZYZ2-F1
#
_entry.id   AF-M1ZYZ2-F1
#
_cell.length_a   1.000
_cell.length_b   1.000
_cell.length_c   1.000
_cell.angle_alpha   90.00
_cell.angle_beta   90.00
_cell.angle_gamma   90.00
#
_symmetry.space_group_name_H-M   'P 1'
#
loop_
_entity.id
_entity.type
_entity.pdbx_description
1 polymer ?
#
loop_
_entity_poly.entity_id
_entity_poly.type
_entity_poly.pdbx_seq_one_letter_code
_entity_poly.pdbx_strand_id
1 'polypeptide(L)'
;MKIKIYNKKKFLSGMAFLLLAAISIPFIIARFSNLDTLRIVKSIIIDTFCILFGVTEVYRSLNSKYTKEDEQNDDEREKFITIKSKSRAFDITFLICAIIAILSGIAFKVTKNNMFIGIFIGIGIVPTIMIIIEMISYFYYDKRN
;
A
#
# COMPACT_ATOMS: atom_id res chain seq x y z
N MET A 1 -28.86 8.84 -20.45
CA MET A 1 -28.74 7.85 -19.36
C MET A 1 -28.24 8.58 -18.11
N LYS A 2 -29.04 8.69 -17.04
CA LYS A 2 -28.59 9.38 -15.80
C LYS A 2 -27.71 8.41 -15.01
N ILE A 3 -26.42 8.72 -14.92
CA ILE A 3 -25.48 7.95 -14.08
C ILE A 3 -25.83 8.23 -12.62
N LYS A 4 -26.18 7.18 -11.88
CA LYS A 4 -26.48 7.26 -10.45
C LYS A 4 -25.24 6.81 -9.68
N ILE A 5 -24.72 7.66 -8.82
CA ILE A 5 -23.59 7.33 -7.94
C ILE A 5 -24.17 6.70 -6.68
N TYR A 6 -23.87 5.42 -6.46
CA TYR A 6 -24.39 4.66 -5.32
C TYR A 6 -23.47 4.79 -4.10
N ASN A 7 -22.15 4.79 -4.31
CA ASN A 7 -21.16 4.97 -3.24
C ASN A 7 -20.28 6.21 -3.46
N LYS A 8 -20.67 7.35 -2.87
CA LYS A 8 -19.96 8.63 -3.04
C LYS A 8 -18.51 8.61 -2.52
N LYS A 9 -18.23 7.81 -1.48
CA LYS A 9 -16.87 7.72 -0.89
C LYS A 9 -15.91 7.00 -1.84
N LYS A 10 -16.30 5.82 -2.34
CA LYS A 10 -15.50 5.07 -3.32
C LYS A 10 -15.37 5.81 -4.65
N PHE A 11 -16.42 6.51 -5.08
CA PHE A 11 -16.35 7.36 -6.27
C PHE A 11 -15.30 8.48 -6.13
N LEU A 12 -15.27 9.17 -4.98
CA LEU A 12 -14.30 10.23 -4.71
C LEU A 12 -12.86 9.69 -4.64
N SER A 13 -12.66 8.55 -3.96
CA SER A 13 -11.37 7.88 -3.87
C SER A 13 -10.86 7.46 -5.25
N GLY A 14 -11.70 6.83 -6.07
CA GLY A 14 -11.36 6.46 -7.44
C GLY A 14 -11.02 7.67 -8.33
N MET A 15 -11.78 8.76 -8.21
CA MET A 15 -11.46 10.02 -8.91
C MET A 15 -10.14 10.62 -8.46
N ALA A 16 -9.80 10.56 -7.17
CA ALA A 16 -8.53 11.06 -6.66
C ALA A 16 -7.34 10.28 -7.26
N PHE A 17 -7.43 8.94 -7.34
CA PHE A 17 -6.40 8.12 -7.98
C PHE A 17 -6.25 8.41 -9.47
N LEU A 18 -7.36 8.60 -10.19
CA LEU A 18 -7.32 8.97 -11.60
C LEU A 18 -6.72 10.36 -11.82
N LEU A 19 -7.02 11.31 -10.94
CA LEU A 19 -6.48 12.66 -11.00
C LEU A 19 -4.97 12.67 -10.74
N LEU A 20 -4.50 11.87 -9.79
CA LEU A 20 -3.06 11.67 -9.54
C LEU A 20 -2.35 11.14 -10.79
N ALA A 21 -2.91 10.11 -11.43
CA ALA A 21 -2.36 9.57 -12.69
C ALA A 21 -2.39 10.61 -13.84
N ALA A 22 -3.46 11.41 -13.92
CA ALA A 22 -3.61 12.44 -14.94
C ALA A 22 -2.58 13.57 -14.80
N ILE A 23 -2.07 13.83 -13.58
CA ILE A 23 -1.02 14.82 -13.34
C ILE A 23 0.38 14.20 -13.53
N SER A 24 0.59 12.98 -13.04
CA SER A 24 1.91 12.34 -13.08
C SER A 24 2.35 12.01 -14.51
N ILE A 25 1.46 11.52 -15.35
CA ILE A 25 1.80 11.07 -16.71
C ILE A 25 2.34 12.23 -17.58
N PRO A 26 1.66 13.39 -17.71
CA PRO A 26 2.20 14.53 -18.44
C PRO A 26 3.51 15.06 -17.86
N PHE A 27 3.67 15.02 -16.53
CA PHE A 27 4.90 15.46 -15.87
C PHE A 27 6.10 14.59 -16.24
N ILE A 28 5.90 13.27 -16.32
CA ILE A 28 6.93 12.32 -16.76
C ILE A 28 7.28 12.54 -18.23
N ILE A 29 6.28 12.72 -19.10
CA ILE A 29 6.47 12.98 -20.53
C ILE A 29 7.27 14.28 -20.73
N ALA A 30 6.94 15.36 -20.02
CA ALA A 30 7.61 16.65 -20.13
C ALA A 30 9.08 16.62 -19.66
N ARG A 31 9.44 15.72 -18.74
CA ARG A 31 10.80 15.58 -18.20
C ARG A 31 11.52 14.33 -18.67
N PHE A 32 11.02 13.64 -19.69
CA PHE A 32 11.52 12.34 -20.12
C PHE A 32 13.03 12.33 -20.42
N SER A 33 13.57 13.42 -20.99
CA SER A 33 15.01 13.55 -21.30
C SER A 33 15.92 13.77 -20.08
N ASN A 34 15.36 14.15 -18.93
CA ASN A 34 16.11 14.53 -17.73
C ASN A 34 15.96 13.51 -16.58
N LEU A 35 15.23 12.41 -16.78
CA LEU A 35 14.93 11.44 -15.73
C LEU A 35 15.72 10.14 -15.91
N ASP A 36 16.26 9.63 -14.80
CA ASP A 36 16.89 8.31 -14.78
C ASP A 36 15.90 7.21 -15.20
N THR A 37 16.37 6.22 -15.95
CA THR A 37 15.57 5.06 -16.39
C THR A 37 14.88 4.33 -15.24
N LEU A 38 15.55 4.18 -14.09
CA LEU A 38 14.95 3.61 -12.87
C LEU A 38 13.78 4.42 -12.33
N ARG A 39 13.84 5.76 -12.40
CA ARG A 39 12.75 6.64 -11.96
C ARG A 39 11.56 6.54 -12.91
N ILE A 40 11.81 6.45 -14.22
CA ILE A 40 10.78 6.28 -15.24
C ILE A 40 10.02 4.97 -14.99
N VAL A 41 10.73 3.84 -14.83
CA VAL A 41 10.12 2.53 -14.55
C VAL A 41 9.28 2.56 -13.28
N LYS A 42 9.80 3.13 -12.19
CA LYS A 42 9.06 3.27 -10.93
C LYS A 42 7.76 4.05 -11.13
N SER A 43 7.82 5.18 -11.82
CA SER A 43 6.64 6.02 -12.03
C SER A 43 5.58 5.33 -12.90
N ILE A 44 6.00 4.63 -13.97
CA ILE A 44 5.08 3.86 -14.83
C ILE A 44 4.34 2.80 -14.03
N ILE A 45 5.03 2.09 -13.12
CA ILE A 45 4.40 1.08 -12.26
C ILE A 45 3.34 1.74 -11.37
N ILE A 46 3.70 2.85 -10.71
CA ILE A 46 2.77 3.60 -9.83
C ILE A 46 1.55 4.10 -10.61
N ASP A 47 1.76 4.68 -11.79
CA ASP A 47 0.67 5.22 -12.63
C ASP A 47 -0.27 4.10 -13.10
N THR A 48 0.28 2.94 -13.45
CA THR A 48 -0.50 1.75 -13.81
C THR A 48 -1.40 1.32 -12.66
N PHE A 49 -0.87 1.25 -11.44
CA PHE A 49 -1.66 0.94 -10.25
C PHE A 49 -2.73 2.01 -9.99
N CYS A 50 -2.39 3.30 -10.06
CA CYS A 50 -3.35 4.40 -9.87
C CYS A 50 -4.52 4.32 -10.86
N ILE A 51 -4.26 4.02 -12.14
CA ILE A 51 -5.31 3.88 -13.15
C ILE A 51 -6.17 2.64 -12.85
N LEU A 52 -5.57 1.48 -12.60
CA LEU A 52 -6.31 0.25 -12.34
C LEU A 52 -7.22 0.38 -11.11
N PHE A 53 -6.69 0.90 -10.00
CA PHE A 53 -7.47 1.15 -8.79
C PHE A 53 -8.54 2.22 -9.02
N GLY A 54 -8.16 3.35 -9.65
CA GLY A 54 -9.06 4.47 -9.90
C GLY A 54 -10.27 4.07 -10.76
N VAL A 55 -10.03 3.40 -11.89
CA VAL A 55 -11.11 2.90 -12.77
C VAL A 55 -12.00 1.89 -12.04
N THR A 56 -11.39 0.96 -11.29
CA THR A 56 -12.14 -0.08 -10.57
C THR A 56 -13.05 0.52 -9.50
N GLU A 57 -12.56 1.48 -8.71
CA GLU A 57 -13.36 2.13 -7.67
C GLU A 57 -14.49 2.99 -8.25
N VAL A 58 -14.22 3.74 -9.33
CA VAL A 58 -15.27 4.49 -10.04
C VAL A 58 -16.31 3.52 -10.58
N TYR A 59 -15.92 2.44 -11.26
CA TYR A 59 -16.85 1.45 -11.80
C TYR A 59 -17.71 0.80 -10.70
N ARG A 60 -17.11 0.36 -9.60
CA ARG A 60 -17.84 -0.24 -8.47
C ARG A 60 -18.81 0.75 -7.83
N SER A 61 -18.42 2.01 -7.69
CA SER A 61 -19.26 3.05 -7.07
C SER A 61 -20.50 3.44 -7.87
N LEU A 62 -20.48 3.18 -9.19
CA LEU A 62 -21.59 3.42 -10.11
C LEU A 62 -22.51 2.20 -10.25
N ASN A 63 -22.12 1.03 -9.74
CA ASN A 63 -22.95 -0.17 -9.78
C ASN A 63 -23.68 -0.40 -8.45
N SER A 64 -25.01 -0.44 -8.52
CA SER A 64 -25.86 -0.74 -7.36
C SER A 64 -25.60 -2.11 -6.76
N LYS A 65 -25.22 -3.12 -7.57
CA LYS A 65 -24.98 -4.48 -7.08
C LYS A 65 -23.72 -4.54 -6.22
N TYR A 66 -22.62 -3.98 -6.71
CA TYR A 66 -21.36 -3.93 -5.95
C TYR A 66 -21.46 -3.03 -4.71
N THR A 67 -22.28 -1.98 -4.75
CA THR A 67 -22.50 -1.15 -3.55
C THR A 67 -23.31 -1.88 -2.48
N LYS A 68 -24.30 -2.71 -2.88
CA LYS A 68 -25.03 -3.56 -1.94
C LYS A 68 -24.19 -4.71 -1.41
N GLU A 69 -23.36 -5.34 -2.24
CA GLU A 69 -22.36 -6.31 -1.79
C GLU A 69 -21.40 -5.66 -0.79
N ASP A 70 -20.92 -4.44 -1.04
CA ASP A 70 -20.05 -3.72 -0.09
C ASP A 70 -20.76 -3.39 1.26
N GLU A 71 -22.09 -3.20 1.28
CA GLU A 71 -22.89 -3.02 2.50
C GLU A 71 -23.16 -4.35 3.23
N GLN A 72 -23.39 -5.42 2.48
CA GLN A 72 -23.71 -6.76 2.98
C GLN A 72 -22.45 -7.50 3.47
N ASN A 73 -21.29 -7.12 2.95
CA ASN A 73 -19.95 -7.55 3.37
C ASN A 73 -19.52 -6.99 4.75
N ASP A 74 -20.38 -6.27 5.48
CA ASP A 74 -20.08 -5.85 6.87
C ASP A 74 -20.46 -6.93 7.92
N ASP A 75 -20.83 -8.13 7.46
CA ASP A 75 -21.05 -9.33 8.25
C ASP A 75 -19.81 -9.72 9.08
N GLU A 76 -20.04 -10.31 10.25
CA GLU A 76 -18.99 -10.69 11.21
C GLU A 76 -17.87 -11.53 10.59
N ARG A 77 -18.21 -12.36 9.60
CA ARG A 77 -17.24 -13.21 8.88
C ARG A 77 -16.25 -12.39 8.07
N GLU A 78 -16.69 -11.33 7.42
CA GLU A 78 -15.81 -10.48 6.62
C GLU A 78 -14.96 -9.58 7.51
N LYS A 79 -15.51 -9.09 8.63
CA LYS A 79 -14.72 -8.44 9.69
C LYS A 79 -13.63 -9.37 10.20
N PHE A 80 -13.95 -10.62 10.49
CA PHE A 80 -12.97 -11.63 10.90
C PHE A 80 -11.90 -11.87 9.83
N ILE A 81 -12.29 -12.07 8.56
CA ILE A 81 -11.36 -12.26 7.45
C ILE A 81 -10.45 -11.04 7.29
N THR A 82 -11.01 -9.83 7.39
CA THR A 82 -10.27 -8.57 7.25
C THR A 82 -9.25 -8.38 8.38
N ILE A 83 -9.62 -8.65 9.62
CA ILE A 83 -8.70 -8.56 10.75
C ILE A 83 -7.59 -9.61 10.61
N LYS A 84 -7.97 -10.85 10.27
CA LYS A 84 -7.02 -11.95 10.07
C LYS A 84 -6.07 -11.70 8.90
N SER A 85 -6.56 -11.15 7.79
CA SER A 85 -5.73 -10.83 6.63
C SER A 85 -4.77 -9.67 6.92
N LYS A 86 -5.23 -8.62 7.63
CA LYS A 86 -4.37 -7.52 8.07
C LYS A 86 -3.29 -7.98 9.03
N SER A 87 -3.61 -8.82 10.01
CA SER A 87 -2.63 -9.43 10.91
C SER A 87 -1.61 -10.27 10.15
N ARG A 88 -2.05 -11.11 9.21
CA ARG A 88 -1.12 -11.89 8.37
C ARG A 88 -0.25 -11.03 7.45
N ALA A 89 -0.80 -9.97 6.87
CA ALA A 89 -0.02 -9.02 6.08
C ALA A 89 1.04 -8.31 6.92
N PHE A 90 0.73 -7.99 8.18
CA PHE A 90 1.68 -7.43 9.13
C PHE A 90 2.83 -8.41 9.43
N ASP A 91 2.51 -9.68 9.77
CA ASP A 91 3.52 -10.73 10.00
C ASP A 91 4.45 -10.91 8.78
N ILE A 92 3.86 -11.01 7.58
CA ILE A 92 4.61 -11.19 6.33
C ILE A 92 5.50 -9.99 6.06
N THR A 93 4.99 -8.77 6.25
CA THR A 93 5.76 -7.54 6.01
C THR A 93 6.92 -7.45 7.00
N PHE A 94 6.69 -7.77 8.28
CA PHE A 94 7.74 -7.83 9.29
C PHE A 94 8.85 -8.81 8.88
N LEU A 95 8.47 -10.01 8.46
CA LEU A 95 9.40 -11.05 8.03
C LEU A 95 10.21 -10.61 6.81
N ILE A 96 9.58 -10.02 5.80
CA ILE A 96 10.27 -9.48 4.62
C ILE A 96 11.27 -8.39 5.01
N CYS A 97 10.85 -7.42 5.82
CA CYS A 97 11.74 -6.36 6.30
C CYS A 97 12.92 -6.91 7.11
N ALA A 98 12.67 -7.88 7.99
CA ALA A 98 13.70 -8.54 8.78
C ALA A 98 14.71 -9.30 7.89
N ILE A 99 14.23 -10.05 6.89
CA ILE A 99 15.10 -10.75 5.93
C ILE A 99 15.97 -9.76 5.16
N ILE A 100 15.40 -8.66 4.65
CA ILE A 100 16.17 -7.66 3.90
C ILE A 100 17.22 -7.00 4.81
N ALA A 101 16.86 -6.67 6.05
CA ALA A 101 17.81 -6.16 7.03
C ALA A 101 18.96 -7.17 7.24
N ILE A 102 18.67 -8.44 7.53
CA ILE A 102 19.70 -9.47 7.73
C ILE A 102 20.60 -9.62 6.49
N LEU A 103 20.01 -9.72 5.29
CA LEU A 103 20.76 -9.84 4.04
C LEU A 103 21.67 -8.63 3.80
N SER A 104 21.19 -7.42 4.09
CA SER A 104 22.01 -6.20 3.95
C SER A 104 23.19 -6.17 4.93
N GLY A 105 23.02 -6.70 6.15
CA GLY A 105 24.10 -6.85 7.12
C GLY A 105 25.16 -7.86 6.66
N ILE A 106 24.73 -8.99 6.09
CA ILE A 106 25.64 -9.99 5.50
C ILE A 106 26.37 -9.39 4.30
N ALA A 107 25.67 -8.70 3.41
CA ALA A 107 26.24 -8.06 2.22
C ALA A 107 27.27 -6.99 2.59
N PHE A 108 27.03 -6.22 3.66
CA PHE A 108 28.02 -5.30 4.22
C PHE A 108 29.28 -6.02 4.69
N LYS A 109 29.13 -7.11 5.45
CA LYS A 109 30.27 -7.88 5.96
C LYS A 109 31.15 -8.44 4.84
N VAL A 110 30.55 -8.88 3.73
CA VAL A 110 31.27 -9.45 2.57
C VAL A 110 31.90 -8.35 1.70
N THR A 111 31.13 -7.32 1.36
CA THR A 111 31.53 -6.32 0.34
C THR A 111 32.26 -5.12 0.94
N LYS A 112 32.12 -4.87 2.25
CA LYS A 112 32.59 -3.66 2.98
C LYS A 112 32.12 -2.32 2.37
N ASN A 113 31.05 -2.35 1.56
CA ASN A 113 30.48 -1.15 0.96
C ASN A 113 29.49 -0.50 1.92
N ASN A 114 29.75 0.77 2.29
CA ASN A 114 28.92 1.56 3.19
C ASN A 114 27.47 1.75 2.72
N MET A 115 27.15 1.55 1.44
CA MET A 115 25.77 1.61 0.96
C MET A 115 24.86 0.59 1.67
N PHE A 116 25.37 -0.62 1.94
CA PHE A 116 24.59 -1.67 2.60
C PHE A 116 24.25 -1.34 4.05
N ILE A 117 25.08 -0.54 4.74
CA ILE A 117 24.79 -0.11 6.11
C ILE A 117 23.63 0.89 6.15
N GLY A 118 23.52 1.76 5.14
CA GLY A 118 22.39 2.68 5.01
C GLY A 118 21.07 1.93 4.79
N ILE A 119 21.08 0.89 3.96
CA ILE A 119 19.93 0.02 3.73
C ILE A 119 19.56 -0.75 5.01
N PHE A 120 20.56 -1.30 5.72
CA PHE A 120 20.38 -2.00 6.98
C PHE A 120 19.67 -1.13 8.02
N ILE A 121 20.17 0.09 8.22
CA ILE A 121 19.60 1.02 9.21
C ILE A 121 18.20 1.46 8.76
N GLY A 122 18.04 1.87 7.50
CA GLY A 122 16.76 2.36 7.00
C GLY A 122 15.64 1.33 7.07
N ILE A 123 15.92 0.08 6.66
CA ILE A 123 14.94 -1.00 6.69
C ILE A 123 14.79 -1.61 8.09
N GLY A 124 15.86 -1.66 8.89
CA GLY A 124 15.86 -2.24 10.24
C GLY A 124 15.04 -1.45 11.27
N ILE A 125 14.81 -0.15 11.02
CA ILE A 125 13.92 0.68 11.87
C ILE A 125 12.44 0.27 11.72
N VAL A 126 12.04 -0.23 10.54
CA VAL A 126 10.64 -0.63 10.28
C VAL A 126 10.18 -1.77 11.19
N PRO A 127 10.86 -2.94 11.27
CA PRO A 127 10.43 -4.03 12.13
C PRO A 127 10.50 -3.68 13.63
N THR A 128 11.41 -2.79 14.04
CA THR A 128 11.45 -2.32 15.43
C THR A 128 10.22 -1.49 15.79
N ILE A 129 9.80 -0.57 14.91
CA ILE A 129 8.54 0.19 15.10
C ILE A 129 7.34 -0.77 15.12
N MET A 130 7.32 -1.77 14.23
CA MET A 130 6.25 -2.78 14.18
C MET A 130 6.11 -3.52 15.52
N ILE A 131 7.20 -4.01 16.11
CA ILE A 131 7.18 -4.68 17.42
C ILE A 131 6.64 -3.76 18.53
N ILE A 132 7.07 -2.49 18.54
CA ILE A 132 6.59 -1.51 19.55
C ILE A 132 5.09 -1.30 19.41
N ILE A 133 4.59 -1.12 18.19
CA ILE A 133 3.15 -0.93 17.93
C ILE A 133 2.36 -2.18 18.32
N GLU A 134 2.88 -3.37 18.03
CA GLU A 134 2.25 -4.64 18.41
C GLU A 134 2.14 -4.76 19.94
N MET A 135 3.21 -4.45 20.68
CA MET A 135 3.19 -4.44 22.15
C MET A 135 2.16 -3.44 22.70
N ILE A 136 2.16 -2.20 22.20
CA ILE A 136 1.19 -1.17 22.63
C ILE A 136 -0.24 -1.63 22.35
N SER A 137 -0.48 -2.19 21.17
CA SER A 137 -1.79 -2.71 20.78
C SER A 137 -2.22 -3.85 21.69
N TYR A 138 -1.32 -4.79 21.97
CA TYR A 138 -1.57 -5.91 22.87
C TYR A 138 -1.99 -5.41 24.26
N PHE A 139 -1.21 -4.53 24.88
CA PHE A 139 -1.54 -3.97 26.20
C PHE A 139 -2.85 -3.18 26.21
N TYR A 140 -3.13 -2.42 25.15
CA TYR A 140 -4.35 -1.63 25.04
C TYR A 140 -5.60 -2.50 24.98
N TYR A 141 -5.56 -3.58 24.19
CA TYR A 141 -6.71 -4.49 24.04
C TYR A 141 -6.84 -5.46 25.22
N ASP A 142 -5.73 -5.94 25.78
CA ASP A 142 -5.73 -6.79 26.98
C ASP A 142 -6.36 -6.08 28.18
N LYS A 143 -6.07 -4.80 28.38
CA LYS A 143 -6.66 -3.99 29.47
C LYS A 143 -8.16 -3.72 29.30
N ARG A 144 -8.69 -3.87 28.08
CA ARG A 144 -10.09 -3.56 27.74
C ARG A 144 -10.97 -4.79 27.61
N ASN A 145 -10.39 -5.98 27.72
CA ASN A 145 -11.07 -7.27 27.72
C ASN A 145 -11.17 -7.80 29.15
#